data_AF-A0A959N7F5-F1
#
_entry.id   AF-A0A959N7F5-F1
#
_cell.length_a   1.000
_cell.length_b   1.000
_cell.length_c   1.000
_cell.angle_alpha   90.00
_cell.angle_beta   90.00
_cell.angle_gamma   90.00
#
_symmetry.space_group_name_H-M   'P 1'
#
loop_
_entity.id
_entity.type
_entity.pdbx_description
1 polymer ?
#
loop_
_entity_poly.entity_id
_entity_poly.type
_entity_poly.pdbx_seq_one_letter_code
_entity_poly.pdbx_strand_id
1 'polypeptide(L)'
;MKLNKSKHCLNCHQEINYSTYCPYCGQLNTDKKITLKQIVKDFLGDYFTFDSKFFRSITPLLFKPGHLTKEYIDGKRVNYILPLRLYIFTTFLFFFIVTLNTKLDFDKFSTSDFNSEKNIEKQDSTKDSNNNIAVFGNDSTTAKYSSPIKFTYDDSSESENGFSRYMNNKAKYLQSLGPDAKSLFVKELLNQLPKVMFFLLPIFALILKLIYIRKKMFYVEHLVFSLHIHTFIFVMLLFTAFISFDYFTLIIIIIITAYLFFSLRNFYEQSIAKTIVKFGLLTFLYMLVLFPAFGILAMLAFVSV
;
A
#
# COMPACT_ATOMS: atom_id res chain seq x y z
N MET A 1 -4.33 -2.01 39.54
CA MET A 1 -2.92 -1.81 39.11
C MET A 1 -2.55 -0.35 39.32
N LYS A 2 -1.72 -0.03 40.33
CA LYS A 2 -1.36 1.37 40.67
C LYS A 2 -0.59 2.02 39.51
N LEU A 3 -0.99 3.25 39.15
CA LEU A 3 -0.30 4.10 38.19
C LEU A 3 0.71 4.91 38.99
N ASN A 4 2.00 4.82 38.64
CA ASN A 4 2.98 5.76 39.16
C ASN A 4 2.76 7.08 38.42
N LYS A 5 2.36 8.10 39.16
CA LYS A 5 2.00 9.42 38.63
C LYS A 5 3.19 10.36 38.77
N SER A 6 3.51 11.10 37.73
CA SER A 6 4.57 12.12 37.75
C SER A 6 4.02 13.46 38.27
N LYS A 7 4.91 14.29 38.82
CA LYS A 7 4.63 15.65 39.28
C LYS A 7 4.57 16.67 38.13
N HIS A 8 5.15 16.34 36.97
CA HIS A 8 5.13 17.15 35.75
C HIS A 8 4.53 16.36 34.59
N CYS A 9 3.83 17.04 33.68
CA CYS A 9 3.21 16.43 32.50
C CYS A 9 4.27 16.15 31.41
N LEU A 10 4.31 14.93 30.87
CA LEU A 10 5.25 14.57 29.79
C LEU A 10 5.02 15.34 28.47
N ASN A 11 3.84 15.94 28.28
CA ASN A 11 3.48 16.63 27.04
C ASN A 11 3.68 18.15 27.13
N CYS A 12 3.01 18.80 28.09
CA CYS A 12 3.05 20.25 28.24
C CYS A 12 4.05 20.74 29.30
N HIS A 13 4.75 19.83 30.00
CA HIS A 13 5.74 20.12 31.05
C HIS A 13 5.22 20.90 32.27
N GLN A 14 3.94 21.25 32.30
CA GLN A 14 3.28 21.89 33.45
C GLN A 14 3.27 20.96 34.67
N GLU A 15 3.34 21.57 35.86
CA GLU A 15 3.15 20.85 37.12
C GLU A 15 1.72 20.32 37.23
N ILE A 16 1.61 19.04 37.60
CA ILE A 16 0.36 18.32 37.79
C ILE A 16 0.44 17.63 39.16
N ASN A 17 -0.42 18.03 40.09
CA ASN A 17 -0.48 17.56 41.48
C ASN A 17 -0.94 16.09 41.59
N TYR A 18 -0.22 15.16 40.95
CA TYR A 18 -0.57 13.74 40.85
C TYR A 18 -2.02 13.49 40.36
N SER A 19 -2.55 14.42 39.56
CA SER A 19 -3.84 14.26 38.90
C SER A 19 -3.76 13.11 37.90
N THR A 20 -4.86 12.39 37.70
CA THR A 20 -4.91 11.28 36.73
C THR A 20 -4.79 11.79 35.29
N TYR A 21 -5.35 12.96 35.01
CA TYR A 21 -5.23 13.66 33.73
C TYR A 21 -4.65 15.06 33.95
N CYS A 22 -3.88 15.55 32.99
CA CYS A 22 -3.36 16.91 33.01
C CYS A 22 -4.49 17.91 32.72
N PRO A 23 -4.72 18.92 33.58
CA PRO A 23 -5.78 19.91 33.37
C PRO A 23 -5.49 20.86 32.20
N TYR A 24 -4.21 21.04 31.84
CA TYR A 24 -3.79 21.96 30.77
C TYR A 24 -3.88 21.35 29.38
N CYS A 25 -3.55 20.06 29.23
CA CYS A 25 -3.52 19.41 27.91
C CYS A 25 -4.31 18.11 27.82
N GLY A 26 -4.98 17.67 28.88
CA GLY A 26 -5.80 16.45 28.89
C GLY A 26 -5.02 15.12 28.87
N GLN A 27 -3.69 15.13 28.90
CA GLN A 27 -2.90 13.89 28.86
C GLN A 27 -3.06 13.05 30.14
N LEU A 28 -3.28 11.75 29.98
CA LEU A 28 -3.21 10.78 31.09
C LEU A 28 -1.81 10.75 31.72
N ASN A 29 -1.75 10.96 33.03
CA ASN A 29 -0.52 10.92 33.81
C ASN A 29 -0.15 9.47 34.15
N THR A 30 0.70 8.88 33.32
CA THR A 30 1.25 7.53 33.54
C THR A 30 2.68 7.43 33.05
N ASP A 31 3.53 6.78 33.84
CA ASP A 31 4.89 6.39 33.50
C ASP A 31 4.98 5.02 32.79
N LYS A 32 3.84 4.35 32.57
CA LYS A 32 3.83 3.00 32.00
C LYS A 32 4.30 3.02 30.56
N LYS A 33 5.20 2.09 30.26
CA LYS A 33 5.64 1.81 28.89
C LYS A 33 4.47 1.36 28.02
N ILE A 34 4.50 1.74 26.75
CA ILE A 34 3.45 1.43 25.79
C ILE A 34 3.45 -0.07 25.50
N THR A 35 2.26 -0.67 25.51
CA THR A 35 2.06 -2.06 25.10
C THR A 35 1.30 -2.11 23.78
N LEU A 36 1.44 -3.20 23.03
CA LEU A 36 0.69 -3.40 21.79
C LEU A 36 -0.83 -3.33 22.03
N LYS A 37 -1.30 -3.93 23.14
CA LYS A 37 -2.70 -3.89 23.57
C LYS A 37 -3.19 -2.45 23.77
N GLN A 38 -2.36 -1.59 24.34
CA GLN A 38 -2.71 -0.19 24.55
C GLN A 38 -2.86 0.55 23.21
N ILE A 39 -1.95 0.34 22.25
CA ILE A 39 -2.06 0.96 20.91
C ILE A 39 -3.36 0.56 20.22
N VAL A 40 -3.71 -0.73 20.23
CA VAL A 40 -4.94 -1.23 19.63
C VAL A 40 -6.17 -0.67 20.37
N LYS A 41 -6.13 -0.62 21.70
CA LYS A 41 -7.21 -0.03 22.50
C LYS A 41 -7.42 1.45 22.19
N ASP A 42 -6.35 2.23 22.14
CA ASP A 42 -6.43 3.67 21.86
C ASP A 42 -6.86 3.93 20.40
N PHE A 43 -6.54 3.02 19.48
CA PHE A 43 -7.05 3.08 18.11
C PHE A 43 -8.56 2.83 18.03
N LEU A 44 -9.06 1.79 18.69
CA LEU A 44 -10.49 1.42 18.67
C LEU A 44 -11.38 2.34 19.51
N GLY A 45 -10.83 2.96 20.56
CA GLY A 45 -11.58 3.82 21.48
C GLY A 45 -11.92 5.20 20.91
N ASP A 46 -11.11 5.70 19.98
CA ASP A 46 -11.31 6.98 19.31
C ASP A 46 -12.03 6.76 17.97
N TYR A 47 -13.35 6.66 18.02
CA TYR A 47 -14.22 6.58 16.84
C TYR A 47 -14.13 7.90 16.04
N PHE A 48 -13.27 7.94 15.02
CA PHE A 48 -13.36 8.89 13.88
C PHE A 48 -13.52 10.40 14.17
N THR A 49 -12.89 10.97 15.20
CA THR A 49 -12.73 12.43 15.25
C THR A 49 -11.60 12.86 14.31
N PHE A 50 -11.95 13.46 13.18
CA PHE A 50 -11.01 14.11 12.27
C PHE A 50 -10.47 15.37 12.95
N ASP A 51 -9.29 15.26 13.57
CA ASP A 51 -8.73 16.29 14.44
C ASP A 51 -7.66 17.12 13.71
N SER A 52 -7.57 18.41 14.04
CA SER A 52 -6.44 19.31 13.75
C SER A 52 -5.06 18.69 14.04
N LYS A 53 -4.98 17.72 14.95
CA LYS A 53 -3.77 16.92 15.26
C LYS A 53 -3.20 16.21 14.03
N PHE A 54 -4.01 15.87 13.04
CA PHE A 54 -3.55 15.24 11.80
C PHE A 54 -2.52 16.11 11.08
N PHE A 55 -2.88 17.38 10.80
CA PHE A 55 -1.99 18.32 10.13
C PHE A 55 -0.77 18.68 10.98
N ARG A 56 -0.95 18.76 12.32
CA ARG A 56 0.17 18.96 13.26
C ARG A 56 1.20 17.83 13.21
N SER A 57 0.80 16.61 12.85
CA SER A 57 1.70 15.47 12.70
C SER A 57 2.33 15.36 11.32
N ILE A 58 1.67 15.81 10.25
CA ILE A 58 2.24 15.77 8.89
C ILE A 58 3.51 16.60 8.79
N THR A 59 3.52 17.84 9.27
CA THR A 59 4.68 18.72 9.15
C THR A 59 5.96 18.14 9.78
N PRO A 60 5.98 17.73 11.06
CA PRO A 60 7.16 17.11 11.64
C PRO A 60 7.47 15.75 11.00
N LEU A 61 6.47 15.00 10.53
CA LEU A 61 6.71 13.77 9.79
C LEU A 61 7.52 14.04 8.51
N LEU A 62 7.15 15.06 7.73
CA LEU A 62 7.79 15.36 6.45
C LEU A 62 9.17 15.98 6.58
N PHE A 63 9.35 16.90 7.53
CA PHE A 63 10.56 17.74 7.58
C PHE A 63 11.54 17.37 8.69
N LYS A 64 11.14 16.53 9.67
CA LYS A 64 12.00 16.16 10.82
C LYS A 64 12.12 14.62 10.92
N PRO A 65 13.06 13.99 10.21
CA PRO A 65 13.17 12.54 10.15
C PRO A 65 13.39 11.92 11.53
N GLY A 66 12.51 10.99 11.90
CA GLY A 66 12.55 10.25 13.17
C GLY A 66 12.05 11.03 14.40
N HIS A 67 11.76 12.33 14.29
CA HIS A 67 11.38 13.17 15.44
C HIS A 67 10.02 12.79 16.02
N LEU A 68 9.01 12.59 15.17
CA LEU A 68 7.65 12.27 15.60
C LEU A 68 7.60 10.96 16.42
N THR A 69 8.37 9.95 15.99
CA THR A 69 8.52 8.69 16.70
C THR A 69 9.12 8.89 18.10
N LYS A 70 10.18 9.71 18.22
CA LYS A 70 10.81 10.00 19.51
C LYS A 70 9.83 10.67 20.46
N GLU A 71 9.19 11.74 20.02
CA GLU A 71 8.20 12.48 20.80
C GLU A 71 7.06 11.56 21.32
N TYR A 72 6.58 10.65 20.46
CA TYR A 72 5.54 9.70 20.85
C TYR A 72 6.01 8.69 21.92
N ILE A 73 7.23 8.17 21.78
CA ILE A 73 7.84 7.22 22.73
C ILE A 73 8.17 7.92 24.06
N ASP A 74 8.67 9.15 24.00
CA ASP A 74 8.95 10.02 25.16
C ASP A 74 7.67 10.44 25.91
N GLY A 75 6.50 10.17 25.33
CA GLY A 75 5.22 10.33 26.00
C GLY A 75 4.46 11.60 25.63
N LYS A 76 4.88 12.36 24.60
CA LYS A 76 4.16 13.57 24.12
C LYS A 76 3.01 13.18 23.18
N ARG A 77 2.01 12.47 23.71
CA ARG A 77 1.02 11.71 22.90
C ARG A 77 -0.26 12.47 22.58
N VAL A 78 -0.52 13.61 23.23
CA VAL A 78 -1.74 14.40 22.95
C VAL A 78 -1.55 15.38 21.80
N ASN A 79 -0.32 15.84 21.54
CA ASN A 79 -0.07 16.84 20.49
C ASN A 79 -0.13 16.28 19.07
N TYR A 80 0.05 14.95 18.94
CA TYR A 80 0.16 14.25 17.67
C TYR A 80 -0.92 13.19 17.54
N ILE A 81 -1.32 12.89 16.31
CA ILE A 81 -2.22 11.78 16.04
C ILE A 81 -1.52 10.44 16.33
N LEU A 82 -2.29 9.42 16.72
CA LEU A 82 -1.73 8.10 16.97
C LEU A 82 -1.08 7.52 15.69
N PRO A 83 0.10 6.89 15.80
CA PRO A 83 0.84 6.38 14.63
C PRO A 83 0.03 5.39 13.78
N LEU A 84 -0.74 4.51 14.43
CA LEU A 84 -1.58 3.54 13.73
C LEU A 84 -2.73 4.21 12.97
N ARG A 85 -3.37 5.23 13.56
CA ARG A 85 -4.45 5.98 12.90
C ARG A 85 -3.91 6.74 11.70
N LEU A 86 -2.77 7.40 11.86
CA LEU A 86 -2.10 8.16 10.79
C LEU A 86 -1.74 7.26 9.60
N TYR A 87 -1.20 6.08 9.89
CA TYR A 87 -0.87 5.08 8.87
C TYR A 87 -2.14 4.61 8.13
N ILE A 88 -3.16 4.14 8.85
CA ILE A 88 -4.41 3.64 8.22
C ILE A 88 -5.06 4.72 7.36
N PHE A 89 -5.12 5.96 7.86
CA PHE A 89 -5.69 7.07 7.11
C PHE A 89 -4.90 7.37 5.83
N THR A 90 -3.57 7.48 5.91
CA THR A 90 -2.74 7.80 4.74
C THR A 90 -2.71 6.64 3.73
N THR A 91 -2.70 5.39 4.19
CA THR A 91 -2.83 4.22 3.33
C THR A 91 -4.18 4.18 2.62
N PHE A 92 -5.29 4.40 3.34
CA PHE A 92 -6.62 4.48 2.74
C PHE A 92 -6.68 5.59 1.69
N LEU A 93 -6.21 6.79 2.03
CA LEU A 93 -6.20 7.93 1.12
C LEU A 93 -5.35 7.66 -0.13
N PHE A 94 -4.15 7.11 0.04
CA PHE A 94 -3.27 6.74 -1.08
C PHE A 94 -3.94 5.77 -2.04
N PHE A 95 -4.46 4.64 -1.54
CA PHE A 95 -5.10 3.65 -2.41
C PHE A 95 -6.42 4.15 -3.00
N PHE A 96 -7.16 5.01 -2.30
CA PHE A 96 -8.33 5.68 -2.85
C PHE A 96 -7.95 6.56 -4.05
N ILE A 97 -6.95 7.42 -3.91
CA ILE A 97 -6.46 8.29 -4.99
C ILE A 97 -5.91 7.46 -6.16
N VAL A 98 -5.11 6.42 -5.91
CA VAL A 98 -4.60 5.53 -6.97
C VAL A 98 -5.76 4.84 -7.69
N THR A 99 -6.77 4.37 -6.96
CA THR A 99 -7.96 3.74 -7.57
C THR A 99 -8.75 4.73 -8.42
N LEU A 100 -8.85 6.00 -8.03
CA LEU A 100 -9.49 7.03 -8.86
C LEU A 100 -8.69 7.30 -10.14
N ASN A 101 -7.37 7.47 -10.02
CA ASN A 101 -6.51 7.74 -11.18
C ASN A 101 -6.50 6.58 -12.19
N THR A 102 -6.45 5.33 -11.70
CA THR A 102 -6.48 4.14 -12.57
C THR A 102 -7.81 3.99 -13.29
N LYS A 103 -8.95 4.23 -12.62
CA LYS A 103 -10.27 4.25 -13.29
C LYS A 103 -10.34 5.28 -14.42
N LEU A 104 -9.80 6.48 -14.18
CA LEU A 104 -9.77 7.55 -15.18
C LEU A 104 -8.90 7.19 -16.40
N ASP A 105 -7.86 6.38 -16.23
CA ASP A 105 -7.04 5.85 -17.34
C ASP A 105 -7.76 4.71 -18.09
N PHE A 106 -8.49 3.84 -17.38
CA PHE A 106 -9.27 2.76 -18.00
C PHE A 106 -10.42 3.26 -18.89
N ASP A 107 -11.11 4.34 -18.49
CA ASP A 107 -12.17 4.94 -19.31
C ASP A 107 -11.61 5.57 -20.60
N LYS A 108 -10.38 6.10 -20.56
CA LYS A 108 -9.69 6.62 -21.77
C LYS A 108 -9.29 5.50 -22.71
N PHE A 109 -8.71 4.41 -22.21
CA PHE A 109 -8.31 3.26 -23.03
C PHE A 109 -9.50 2.59 -23.73
N SER A 110 -10.65 2.46 -23.06
CA SER A 110 -11.86 1.86 -23.64
C SER A 110 -12.49 2.68 -24.77
N THR A 111 -12.22 4.00 -24.83
CA THR A 111 -12.78 4.90 -25.86
C THR A 111 -11.86 5.10 -27.07
N SER A 112 -10.54 4.83 -26.93
CA SER A 112 -9.60 4.94 -28.05
C SER A 112 -9.69 3.77 -29.03
N ASP A 113 -10.03 2.57 -28.55
CA ASP A 113 -10.08 1.38 -29.40
C ASP A 113 -11.36 1.32 -30.26
N PHE A 114 -12.46 1.93 -29.82
CA PHE A 114 -13.72 2.00 -30.61
C PHE A 114 -13.67 2.98 -31.80
N ASN A 115 -12.70 3.92 -31.84
CA ASN A 115 -12.60 4.92 -32.89
C ASN A 115 -11.59 4.56 -34.00
N SER A 116 -10.76 3.53 -33.82
CA SER A 116 -9.74 3.14 -34.82
C SER A 116 -10.25 2.18 -35.91
N GLU A 117 -11.40 1.54 -35.74
CA GLU A 117 -11.95 0.62 -36.76
C GLU A 117 -12.85 1.28 -37.82
N LYS A 118 -13.14 2.59 -37.71
CA LYS A 118 -14.05 3.26 -38.67
C LYS A 118 -13.37 3.95 -39.86
N ASN A 119 -12.06 3.78 -40.05
CA ASN A 119 -11.29 4.46 -41.10
C ASN A 119 -10.62 3.53 -42.12
N ILE A 120 -11.16 2.33 -42.34
CA ILE A 120 -10.78 1.50 -43.50
C ILE A 120 -12.03 1.22 -44.34
N GLU A 121 -12.43 2.18 -45.18
CA GLU A 121 -12.86 1.90 -46.55
C GLU A 121 -13.15 3.17 -47.38
N LYS A 122 -12.51 3.22 -48.56
CA LYS A 122 -12.65 4.06 -49.78
C LYS A 122 -11.24 4.46 -50.21
N GLN A 123 -10.63 4.06 -51.33
CA GLN A 123 -11.00 3.56 -52.67
C GLN A 123 -9.85 2.57 -53.09
N ASP A 124 -9.90 1.68 -54.06
CA ASP A 124 -10.51 1.75 -55.39
C ASP A 124 -10.57 0.36 -56.06
N SER A 125 -11.32 0.29 -57.16
CA SER A 125 -11.84 -0.91 -57.83
C SER A 125 -10.85 -1.58 -58.79
N THR A 126 -10.89 -2.92 -58.95
CA THR A 126 -11.22 -3.63 -60.23
C THR A 126 -11.05 -5.16 -60.19
N LYS A 127 -12.10 -5.87 -60.71
CA LYS A 127 -12.18 -7.23 -61.32
C LYS A 127 -11.81 -8.43 -60.42
N ASP A 128 -12.57 -9.52 -60.31
CA ASP A 128 -13.36 -10.24 -61.31
C ASP A 128 -14.35 -11.23 -60.64
N SER A 129 -15.50 -11.40 -61.31
CA SER A 129 -16.30 -12.63 -61.52
C SER A 129 -16.90 -13.47 -60.36
N ASN A 130 -18.25 -13.47 -60.38
CA ASN A 130 -19.19 -14.62 -60.27
C ASN A 130 -19.45 -15.30 -58.91
N ASN A 131 -20.55 -14.92 -58.23
CA ASN A 131 -21.85 -15.64 -58.28
C ASN A 131 -22.80 -15.22 -57.14
N ASN A 132 -23.81 -14.43 -57.51
CA ASN A 132 -25.23 -14.68 -57.32
C ASN A 132 -25.88 -14.81 -55.91
N ILE A 133 -26.77 -13.82 -55.70
CA ILE A 133 -28.13 -13.87 -55.13
C ILE A 133 -28.27 -13.54 -53.64
N ALA A 134 -28.69 -12.30 -53.42
CA ALA A 134 -29.29 -11.79 -52.19
C ALA A 134 -30.75 -12.26 -52.05
N VAL A 135 -31.16 -12.67 -50.85
CA VAL A 135 -32.54 -12.47 -50.38
C VAL A 135 -32.52 -12.14 -48.89
N PHE A 136 -33.24 -11.08 -48.56
CA PHE A 136 -33.46 -10.46 -47.26
C PHE A 136 -34.10 -11.40 -46.23
N GLY A 137 -33.78 -11.18 -44.95
CA GLY A 137 -34.42 -11.78 -43.79
C GLY A 137 -34.09 -11.00 -42.52
N ASN A 138 -34.80 -9.90 -42.35
CA ASN A 138 -35.06 -9.22 -41.09
C ASN A 138 -35.58 -10.20 -40.03
N ASP A 139 -34.96 -10.26 -38.85
CA ASP A 139 -35.70 -10.07 -37.60
C ASP A 139 -34.82 -9.94 -36.36
N SER A 140 -35.39 -9.17 -35.45
CA SER A 140 -34.84 -8.64 -34.21
C SER A 140 -34.73 -9.72 -33.13
N THR A 141 -33.94 -9.42 -32.10
CA THR A 141 -34.04 -9.98 -30.73
C THR A 141 -33.71 -11.46 -30.54
N THR A 142 -32.47 -11.73 -30.13
CA THR A 142 -32.15 -12.49 -28.90
C THR A 142 -30.64 -12.40 -28.68
N ALA A 143 -30.24 -11.85 -27.54
CA ALA A 143 -28.85 -11.88 -27.10
C ALA A 143 -28.40 -13.34 -27.01
N LYS A 144 -27.57 -13.77 -27.96
CA LYS A 144 -27.01 -15.12 -27.98
C LYS A 144 -25.99 -15.21 -26.86
N TYR A 145 -26.42 -15.83 -25.76
CA TYR A 145 -25.58 -16.43 -24.75
C TYR A 145 -24.39 -17.09 -25.45
N SER A 146 -23.19 -16.53 -25.28
CA SER A 146 -21.97 -17.08 -25.83
C SER A 146 -21.83 -18.48 -25.23
N SER A 147 -21.94 -19.45 -26.13
CA SER A 147 -21.80 -20.88 -25.88
C SER A 147 -20.69 -21.18 -24.87
N PRO A 148 -20.89 -22.10 -23.92
CA PRO A 148 -19.79 -22.59 -23.11
C PRO A 148 -18.75 -23.16 -24.07
N ILE A 149 -17.53 -22.63 -24.01
CA ILE A 149 -16.38 -23.08 -24.78
C ILE A 149 -16.29 -24.60 -24.58
N LYS A 150 -16.47 -25.37 -25.66
CA LYS A 150 -16.27 -26.83 -25.65
C LYS A 150 -14.77 -27.07 -25.45
N PHE A 151 -14.38 -27.40 -24.21
CA PHE A 151 -13.05 -27.92 -23.94
C PHE A 151 -12.93 -29.30 -24.59
N THR A 152 -12.14 -29.39 -25.66
CA THR A 152 -11.69 -30.67 -26.20
C THR A 152 -10.71 -31.28 -25.20
N TYR A 153 -11.12 -32.40 -24.59
CA TYR A 153 -10.28 -33.21 -23.72
C TYR A 153 -9.26 -33.96 -24.58
N ASP A 154 -8.00 -33.55 -24.49
CA ASP A 154 -6.87 -34.31 -25.00
C ASP A 154 -6.42 -35.25 -23.87
N ASP A 155 -6.73 -36.53 -24.02
CA ASP A 155 -6.65 -37.55 -22.95
C ASP A 155 -5.26 -38.23 -22.90
N SER A 156 -4.21 -37.54 -23.35
CA SER A 156 -2.84 -38.04 -23.36
C SER A 156 -1.88 -37.10 -22.65
N SER A 157 -1.96 -37.03 -21.31
CA SER A 157 -0.81 -36.65 -20.49
C SER A 157 -0.89 -37.30 -19.11
N GLU A 158 -0.18 -38.41 -19.02
CA GLU A 158 0.25 -39.07 -17.81
C GLU A 158 0.87 -38.05 -16.82
N SER A 159 0.43 -38.09 -15.56
CA SER A 159 1.05 -37.38 -14.43
C SER A 159 1.09 -35.83 -14.43
N GLU A 160 0.11 -35.13 -15.01
CA GLU A 160 -0.09 -33.71 -14.63
C GLU A 160 -0.89 -33.60 -13.32
N ASN A 161 -0.24 -33.12 -12.27
CA ASN A 161 -0.87 -32.78 -10.98
C ASN A 161 -2.05 -31.82 -11.22
N GLY A 162 -3.15 -31.96 -10.47
CA GLY A 162 -4.36 -31.15 -10.67
C GLY A 162 -4.12 -29.63 -10.63
N PHE A 163 -3.08 -29.18 -9.93
CA PHE A 163 -2.61 -27.80 -9.95
C PHE A 163 -2.10 -27.34 -11.32
N SER A 164 -1.26 -28.15 -12.00
CA SER A 164 -0.73 -27.82 -13.33
C SER A 164 -1.86 -27.70 -14.36
N ARG A 165 -2.85 -28.60 -14.30
CA ARG A 165 -4.06 -28.52 -15.14
C ARG A 165 -4.84 -27.24 -14.91
N TYR A 166 -5.08 -26.86 -13.65
CA TYR A 166 -5.74 -25.60 -13.31
C TYR A 166 -4.97 -24.40 -13.86
N MET A 167 -3.66 -24.35 -13.64
CA MET A 167 -2.81 -23.24 -14.09
C MET A 167 -2.78 -23.11 -15.62
N ASN A 168 -2.66 -24.23 -16.35
CA ASN A 168 -2.68 -24.24 -17.82
C ASN A 168 -4.03 -23.76 -18.38
N ASN A 169 -5.15 -24.22 -17.80
CA ASN A 169 -6.48 -23.80 -18.23
C ASN A 169 -6.74 -22.32 -17.91
N LYS A 170 -6.32 -21.86 -16.73
CA LYS A 170 -6.39 -20.45 -16.32
C LYS A 170 -5.56 -19.56 -17.26
N ALA A 171 -4.35 -19.98 -17.60
CA ALA A 171 -3.49 -19.25 -18.53
C ALA A 171 -4.12 -19.13 -19.93
N LYS A 172 -4.70 -20.22 -20.46
CA LYS A 172 -5.45 -20.21 -21.73
C LYS A 172 -6.67 -19.28 -21.69
N TYR A 173 -7.41 -19.27 -20.57
CA TYR A 173 -8.53 -18.35 -20.37
C TYR A 173 -8.06 -16.88 -20.40
N LEU A 174 -7.02 -16.53 -19.65
CA LEU A 174 -6.48 -15.17 -19.65
C LEU A 174 -5.92 -14.76 -21.02
N GLN A 175 -5.33 -15.70 -21.75
CA GLN A 175 -4.89 -15.44 -23.13
C GLN A 175 -6.07 -15.14 -24.05
N SER A 176 -7.22 -15.79 -23.84
CA SER A 176 -8.45 -15.53 -24.63
C SER A 176 -9.09 -14.17 -24.35
N LEU A 177 -8.80 -13.55 -23.21
CA LEU A 177 -9.27 -12.20 -22.83
C LEU A 177 -8.48 -11.06 -23.52
N GLY A 178 -7.36 -11.35 -24.19
CA GLY A 178 -6.60 -10.33 -24.93
C GLY A 178 -6.13 -9.15 -24.05
N PRO A 179 -6.21 -7.88 -24.51
CA PRO A 179 -5.76 -6.71 -23.76
C PRO A 179 -6.50 -6.50 -22.43
N ASP A 180 -7.75 -6.99 -22.32
CA ASP A 180 -8.56 -6.88 -21.11
C ASP A 180 -8.00 -7.72 -19.95
N ALA A 181 -7.30 -8.82 -20.24
CA ALA A 181 -6.68 -9.67 -19.22
C ALA A 181 -5.69 -8.90 -18.34
N LYS A 182 -4.90 -8.01 -18.96
CA LYS A 182 -3.93 -7.17 -18.25
C LYS A 182 -4.64 -6.18 -17.31
N SER A 183 -5.74 -5.60 -17.75
CA SER A 183 -6.51 -4.63 -16.96
C SER A 183 -7.11 -5.28 -15.70
N LEU A 184 -7.70 -6.47 -15.85
CA LEU A 184 -8.29 -7.24 -14.76
C LEU A 184 -7.21 -7.70 -13.77
N PHE A 185 -6.07 -8.16 -14.26
CA PHE A 185 -4.93 -8.54 -13.43
C PHE A 185 -4.39 -7.37 -12.62
N VAL A 186 -4.17 -6.20 -13.25
CA VAL A 186 -3.69 -5.00 -12.55
C VAL A 186 -4.71 -4.54 -11.50
N LYS A 187 -6.01 -4.54 -11.83
CA LYS A 187 -7.08 -4.19 -10.88
C LYS A 187 -7.06 -5.11 -9.66
N GLU A 188 -6.95 -6.41 -9.89
CA GLU A 188 -6.92 -7.37 -8.79
C GLU A 188 -5.62 -7.28 -7.97
N LEU A 189 -4.48 -7.04 -8.63
CA LEU A 189 -3.21 -6.77 -7.96
C LEU A 189 -3.33 -5.57 -7.00
N LEU A 190 -3.91 -4.45 -7.49
CA LEU A 190 -4.13 -3.24 -6.71
C LEU A 190 -5.06 -3.45 -5.52
N ASN A 191 -6.12 -4.26 -5.66
CA ASN A 191 -7.04 -4.61 -4.58
C ASN A 191 -6.37 -5.38 -3.43
N GLN A 192 -5.30 -6.11 -3.74
CA GLN A 192 -4.59 -6.96 -2.78
C GLN A 192 -3.39 -6.24 -2.13
N LEU A 193 -2.86 -5.18 -2.76
CA LEU A 193 -1.74 -4.38 -2.23
C LEU A 193 -1.93 -3.87 -0.79
N PRO A 194 -3.09 -3.29 -0.38
CA PRO A 194 -3.27 -2.83 0.99
C PRO A 194 -3.05 -3.97 2.00
N LYS A 195 -3.59 -5.17 1.72
CA LYS A 195 -3.49 -6.34 2.62
C LYS A 195 -2.04 -6.75 2.85
N VAL A 196 -1.24 -6.79 1.77
CA VAL A 196 0.19 -7.13 1.84
C VAL A 196 0.95 -6.06 2.63
N MET A 197 0.67 -4.78 2.41
CA MET A 197 1.34 -3.68 3.14
C MET A 197 1.08 -3.72 4.65
N PHE A 198 -0.15 -4.04 5.08
CA PHE A 198 -0.47 -4.23 6.50
C PHE A 198 0.30 -5.41 7.12
N PHE A 199 0.50 -6.49 6.36
CA PHE A 199 1.25 -7.67 6.82
C PHE A 199 2.77 -7.44 6.85
N LEU A 200 3.31 -6.68 5.90
CA LEU A 200 4.74 -6.35 5.84
C LEU A 200 5.18 -5.45 7.00
N LEU A 201 4.28 -4.64 7.54
CA LEU A 201 4.59 -3.70 8.62
C LEU A 201 5.13 -4.36 9.89
N PRO A 202 4.44 -5.34 10.52
CA PRO A 202 4.96 -6.04 11.69
C PRO A 202 6.25 -6.81 11.38
N ILE A 203 6.44 -7.28 10.14
CA ILE A 203 7.68 -7.95 9.70
C ILE A 203 8.83 -6.94 9.59
N PHE A 204 8.61 -5.77 9.00
CA PHE A 204 9.60 -4.70 8.94
C PHE A 204 10.03 -4.27 10.35
N ALA A 205 9.08 -4.10 11.26
CA ALA A 205 9.37 -3.82 12.67
C ALA A 205 10.16 -4.96 13.35
N LEU A 206 9.90 -6.22 12.97
CA LEU A 206 10.64 -7.38 13.48
C LEU A 206 12.09 -7.40 12.95
N ILE A 207 12.30 -7.11 11.67
CA ILE A 207 13.63 -6.97 11.08
C ILE A 207 14.40 -5.85 11.78
N LEU A 208 13.77 -4.70 12.01
CA LEU A 208 14.37 -3.62 12.80
C LEU A 208 14.74 -4.08 14.22
N LYS A 209 13.85 -4.78 14.92
CA LYS A 209 14.13 -5.32 16.25
C LYS A 209 15.35 -6.25 16.22
N LEU A 210 15.48 -7.08 15.18
CA LEU A 210 16.62 -7.98 15.02
C LEU A 210 17.93 -7.21 14.79
N ILE A 211 17.94 -6.24 13.88
CA ILE A 211 19.13 -5.42 13.55
C ILE A 211 19.57 -4.55 14.75
N TYR A 212 18.60 -4.09 15.55
CA TYR A 212 18.82 -3.21 16.70
C TYR A 212 18.67 -3.94 18.04
N ILE A 213 18.86 -5.25 18.08
CA ILE A 213 18.70 -6.08 19.30
C ILE A 213 19.52 -5.58 20.49
N ARG A 214 20.66 -4.93 20.24
CA ARG A 214 21.55 -4.37 21.27
C ARG A 214 21.05 -3.06 21.91
N LYS A 215 20.03 -2.38 21.34
CA LYS A 215 19.56 -1.05 21.81
C LYS A 215 18.59 -1.10 23.00
N LYS A 216 18.30 -2.29 23.57
CA LYS A 216 17.37 -2.47 24.72
C LYS A 216 15.99 -1.81 24.52
N MET A 217 15.53 -1.80 23.27
CA MET A 217 14.25 -1.25 22.86
C MET A 217 13.17 -2.33 22.78
N PHE A 218 11.92 -1.95 23.00
CA PHE A 218 10.79 -2.86 22.89
C PHE A 218 10.35 -2.99 21.43
N TYR A 219 9.75 -4.14 21.09
CA TYR A 219 9.16 -4.35 19.76
C TYR A 219 8.19 -3.23 19.35
N VAL A 220 7.39 -2.75 20.31
CA VAL A 220 6.40 -1.68 20.11
C VAL A 220 7.06 -0.38 19.65
N GLU A 221 8.28 -0.08 20.09
CA GLU A 221 9.01 1.13 19.69
C GLU A 221 9.46 1.03 18.23
N HIS A 222 9.96 -0.15 17.81
CA HIS A 222 10.27 -0.43 16.40
C HIS A 222 9.01 -0.42 15.51
N LEU A 223 7.88 -0.89 16.05
CA LEU A 223 6.59 -0.88 15.36
C LEU A 223 6.08 0.53 15.13
N VAL A 224 6.13 1.38 16.16
CA VAL A 224 5.75 2.80 16.04
C VAL A 224 6.66 3.52 15.04
N PHE A 225 7.96 3.23 15.06
CA PHE A 225 8.89 3.78 14.06
C PHE A 225 8.55 3.35 12.63
N SER A 226 8.25 2.06 12.43
CA SER A 226 7.80 1.52 11.15
C SER A 226 6.53 2.22 10.65
N LEU A 227 5.53 2.40 11.50
CA LEU A 227 4.28 3.11 11.16
C LEU A 227 4.55 4.52 10.61
N HIS A 228 5.40 5.30 11.27
CA HIS A 228 5.76 6.65 10.80
C HIS A 228 6.52 6.62 9.47
N ILE A 229 7.49 5.72 9.30
CA ILE A 229 8.24 5.60 8.04
C ILE A 229 7.30 5.25 6.88
N HIS A 230 6.45 4.24 7.04
CA HIS A 230 5.54 3.86 5.96
C HIS A 230 4.50 4.94 5.68
N THR A 231 4.02 5.65 6.71
CA THR A 231 3.18 6.85 6.52
C THR A 231 3.89 7.88 5.65
N PHE A 232 5.17 8.20 5.96
CA PHE A 232 5.94 9.15 5.16
C PHE A 232 6.06 8.69 3.70
N ILE A 233 6.36 7.40 3.47
CA ILE A 233 6.41 6.81 2.12
C ILE A 233 5.07 6.99 1.40
N PHE A 234 3.94 6.64 2.03
CA PHE A 234 2.62 6.80 1.42
C PHE A 234 2.28 8.26 1.12
N VAL A 235 2.67 9.20 1.98
CA VAL A 235 2.49 10.63 1.70
C VAL A 235 3.34 11.06 0.49
N MET A 236 4.60 10.62 0.41
CA MET A 236 5.47 10.92 -0.75
C MET A 236 4.96 10.29 -2.06
N LEU A 237 4.44 9.06 -2.01
CA LEU A 237 3.80 8.41 -3.16
C LEU A 237 2.46 9.06 -3.52
N LEU A 238 1.77 9.66 -2.56
CA LEU A 238 0.58 10.46 -2.85
C LEU A 238 0.97 11.74 -3.60
N PHE A 239 2.08 12.39 -3.25
CA PHE A 239 2.60 13.53 -4.01
C PHE A 239 2.90 13.18 -5.47
N THR A 240 3.42 11.99 -5.78
CA THR A 240 3.65 11.58 -7.19
C THR A 240 2.34 11.48 -7.97
N ALA A 241 1.22 11.12 -7.33
CA ALA A 241 -0.07 11.02 -8.00
C ALA A 241 -0.64 12.38 -8.47
N PHE A 242 -0.13 13.51 -7.93
CA PHE A 242 -0.55 14.86 -8.32
C PHE A 242 0.42 15.55 -9.28
N ILE A 243 1.63 15.01 -9.47
CA ILE A 243 2.69 15.63 -10.27
C ILE A 243 2.78 14.88 -11.59
N SER A 244 2.33 15.50 -12.68
CA SER A 244 2.27 14.88 -14.01
C SER A 244 3.61 14.73 -14.73
N PHE A 245 4.76 14.99 -14.08
CA PHE A 245 6.06 14.97 -14.75
C PHE A 245 6.94 13.80 -14.30
N ASP A 246 7.32 12.95 -15.25
CA ASP A 246 8.15 11.76 -15.05
C ASP A 246 9.50 12.06 -14.38
N TYR A 247 10.06 13.26 -14.58
CA TYR A 247 11.34 13.67 -14.00
C TYR A 247 11.35 13.74 -12.48
N PHE A 248 10.20 13.99 -11.83
CA PHE A 248 10.15 14.10 -10.36
C PHE A 248 10.15 12.75 -9.65
N THR A 249 9.84 11.65 -10.34
CA THR A 249 9.79 10.31 -9.73
C THR A 249 11.13 9.91 -9.12
N LEU A 250 12.23 10.10 -9.86
CA LEU A 250 13.58 9.77 -9.38
C LEU A 250 13.98 10.67 -8.19
N ILE A 251 13.63 11.95 -8.24
CA ILE A 251 13.89 12.90 -7.14
C ILE A 251 13.15 12.45 -5.87
N ILE A 252 11.89 12.05 -5.99
CA ILE A 252 11.08 11.58 -4.86
C ILE A 252 11.64 10.29 -4.28
N ILE A 253 12.11 9.35 -5.11
CA ILE A 253 12.80 8.13 -4.64
C ILE A 253 14.07 8.47 -3.85
N ILE A 254 14.86 9.44 -4.31
CA ILE A 254 16.04 9.92 -3.59
C ILE A 254 15.65 10.55 -2.25
N ILE A 255 14.60 11.38 -2.22
CA ILE A 255 14.09 12.00 -0.98
C ILE A 255 13.63 10.93 0.01
N ILE A 256 12.88 9.93 -0.45
CA ILE A 256 12.41 8.81 0.39
C ILE A 256 13.62 8.07 0.98
N THR A 257 14.60 7.73 0.15
CA THR A 257 15.81 7.01 0.56
C THR A 257 16.63 7.82 1.58
N ALA A 258 16.82 9.11 1.33
CA ALA A 258 17.51 10.01 2.26
C ALA A 258 16.76 10.12 3.59
N TYR A 259 15.43 10.30 3.55
CA TYR A 259 14.59 10.37 4.75
C TYR A 259 14.70 9.09 5.59
N LEU A 260 14.59 7.92 4.96
CA LEU A 260 14.75 6.62 5.63
C LEU A 260 16.09 6.54 6.37
N PHE A 261 17.18 6.91 5.70
CA PHE A 261 18.52 6.91 6.28
C PHE A 261 18.63 7.86 7.49
N PHE A 262 18.21 9.12 7.34
CA PHE A 262 18.26 10.10 8.44
C PHE A 262 17.32 9.72 9.59
N SER A 263 16.16 9.13 9.28
CA SER A 263 15.19 8.68 10.29
C SER A 263 15.79 7.58 11.15
N LEU A 264 16.47 6.60 10.55
CA LEU A 264 17.21 5.56 11.28
C LEU A 264 18.32 6.14 12.15
N ARG A 265 19.14 7.02 11.58
CA ARG A 265 20.25 7.66 12.30
C ARG A 265 19.74 8.41 13.53
N ASN A 266 18.72 9.25 13.32
CA ASN A 266 18.17 10.10 14.35
C ASN A 266 17.48 9.26 15.40
N PHE A 267 16.59 8.36 15.01
CA PHE A 267 15.79 7.55 15.94
C PHE A 267 16.64 6.62 16.80
N TYR A 268 17.59 5.89 16.20
CA TYR A 268 18.43 4.95 16.95
C TYR A 268 19.69 5.59 17.52
N GLU A 269 19.97 6.85 17.24
CA GLU A 269 21.12 7.61 17.77
C GLU A 269 22.43 6.84 17.55
N GLN A 270 22.79 6.67 16.29
CA GLN A 270 24.00 5.97 15.85
C GLN A 270 24.88 6.84 14.96
N SER A 271 26.17 6.50 14.90
CA SER A 271 27.10 7.12 13.96
C SER A 271 26.72 6.78 12.52
N ILE A 272 27.16 7.63 11.58
CA ILE A 272 26.85 7.49 10.15
C ILE A 272 27.32 6.12 9.64
N ALA A 273 28.56 5.70 9.94
CA ALA A 273 29.10 4.40 9.50
C ALA A 273 28.25 3.20 9.93
N LYS A 274 27.84 3.16 11.21
CA LYS A 274 26.96 2.10 11.73
C LYS A 274 25.59 2.13 11.06
N THR A 275 25.09 3.33 10.77
CA THR A 275 23.80 3.52 10.10
C THR A 275 23.86 3.04 8.65
N ILE A 276 24.94 3.31 7.90
CA ILE A 276 25.12 2.84 6.52
C ILE A 276 25.06 1.31 6.46
N VAL A 277 25.85 0.63 7.29
CA VAL A 277 25.89 -0.84 7.32
C VAL A 277 24.52 -1.42 7.66
N LYS A 278 23.85 -0.86 8.67
CA LYS A 278 22.52 -1.33 9.08
C LYS A 278 21.42 -0.98 8.10
N PHE A 279 21.52 0.15 7.40
CA PHE A 279 20.58 0.53 6.36
C PHE A 279 20.69 -0.43 5.19
N GLY A 280 21.91 -0.74 4.73
CA GLY A 280 22.14 -1.77 3.71
C GLY A 280 21.60 -3.13 4.12
N LEU A 281 21.90 -3.57 5.35
CA LEU A 281 21.39 -4.84 5.88
C LEU A 281 19.86 -4.85 6.00
N LEU A 282 19.25 -3.75 6.47
CA LEU A 282 17.80 -3.60 6.56
C LEU A 282 17.15 -3.72 5.19
N THR A 283 17.67 -2.98 4.20
CA THR A 283 17.16 -3.02 2.83
C THR A 283 17.28 -4.43 2.25
N PHE A 284 18.44 -5.07 2.41
CA PHE A 284 18.64 -6.44 1.95
C PHE A 284 17.65 -7.45 2.57
N LEU A 285 17.55 -7.46 3.90
CA LEU A 285 16.63 -8.36 4.61
C LEU A 285 15.17 -8.07 4.26
N TYR A 286 14.82 -6.79 4.08
CA TYR A 286 13.47 -6.43 3.66
C TYR A 286 13.17 -6.90 2.23
N MET A 287 14.11 -6.79 1.29
CA MET A 287 13.93 -7.29 -0.07
C MET A 287 13.72 -8.82 -0.13
N LEU A 288 14.39 -9.58 0.74
CA LEU A 288 14.18 -11.03 0.87
C LEU A 288 12.75 -11.40 1.30
N VAL A 289 12.07 -10.52 2.04
CA VAL A 289 10.65 -10.70 2.42
C VAL A 289 9.73 -10.15 1.34
N LEU A 290 10.09 -9.00 0.78
CA LEU A 290 9.28 -8.24 -0.17
C LEU A 290 9.08 -9.02 -1.48
N PHE A 291 10.13 -9.63 -2.04
CA PHE A 291 10.05 -10.32 -3.32
C PHE A 291 9.10 -11.55 -3.28
N PRO A 292 9.21 -12.47 -2.31
CA PRO A 292 8.21 -13.53 -2.14
C PRO A 292 6.80 -12.99 -1.87
N ALA A 293 6.66 -11.91 -1.10
CA ALA A 293 5.35 -11.31 -0.83
C ALA A 293 4.68 -10.79 -2.12
N PHE A 294 5.44 -10.13 -3.00
CA PHE A 294 4.94 -9.73 -4.33
C PHE A 294 4.66 -10.92 -5.25
N GLY A 295 5.44 -11.99 -5.17
CA GLY A 295 5.18 -13.24 -5.91
C GLY A 295 3.87 -13.91 -5.50
N ILE A 296 3.63 -14.04 -4.18
CA ILE A 296 2.38 -14.57 -3.63
C ILE A 296 1.21 -13.67 -4.03
N LEU A 297 1.38 -12.36 -3.94
CA LEU A 297 0.38 -11.38 -4.36
C LEU A 297 0.02 -11.53 -5.84
N ALA A 298 1.01 -11.65 -6.72
CA ALA A 298 0.79 -11.86 -8.16
C ALA A 298 0.08 -13.21 -8.42
N MET A 299 0.43 -14.26 -7.68
CA MET A 299 -0.24 -15.55 -7.77
C MET A 299 -1.70 -15.48 -7.33
N LEU A 300 -1.99 -14.80 -6.21
CA LEU A 300 -3.36 -14.59 -5.75
C LEU A 300 -4.17 -13.78 -6.76
N ALA A 301 -3.59 -12.71 -7.32
CA ALA A 301 -4.24 -11.94 -8.36
C ALA A 301 -4.53 -12.80 -9.61
N PHE A 302 -3.57 -13.62 -10.05
CA PHE A 302 -3.75 -14.54 -11.16
C PHE A 302 -4.87 -15.57 -10.91
N VAL A 303 -4.98 -16.07 -9.68
CA VAL A 303 -6.04 -17.03 -9.30
C VAL A 303 -7.42 -16.34 -9.27
N SER A 304 -7.47 -15.07 -8.92
CA SER A 304 -8.71 -14.28 -8.79
C SER A 304 -9.30 -13.79 -10.12
N VAL A 305 -8.49 -13.49 -11.15
CA VAL A 305 -8.96 -13.03 -12.48
C VAL A 305 -9.63 -14.16 -13.26
#